data_AF-A0AAU5JKU4-F1
#
_entry.id   AF-A0AAU5JKU4-F1
#
_cell.length_a   1.000
_cell.length_b   1.000
_cell.length_c   1.000
_cell.angle_alpha   90.00
_cell.angle_beta   90.00
_cell.angle_gamma   90.00
#
_symmetry.space_group_name_H-M   'P 1'
#
loop_
_entity.id
_entity.type
_entity.pdbx_description
1 polymer ?
#
loop_
_entity_poly.entity_id
_entity_poly.type
_entity_poly.pdbx_seq_one_letter_code
_entity_poly.pdbx_strand_id
1 'polypeptide(L)'
;MGLKAEVPAAVYAMHHAELGAVQIGACMQPQERRIRSHERKDWVLLLALPVPTGRDAEAIERMVLDKLKTRAWVPAGMGARNLAGLPGHGTIAGCQACGTPPATAVLRESWVPFLSKAQMPQGGWTETFDARLVSPERAGLALHFAEKGYRARYYPEAGEGVDAFAQRRAAIEQRVRDERWSRPVY
;
A
#
# COMPACT_ATOMS: atom_id res chain seq x y z
N MET A 1 14.75 -12.16 7.62
CA MET A 1 14.01 -12.82 8.72
C MET A 1 12.56 -12.40 8.62
N GLY A 2 11.63 -13.35 8.48
CA GLY A 2 10.19 -13.07 8.37
C GLY A 2 9.55 -12.69 9.71
N LEU A 3 8.36 -12.09 9.65
CA LEU A 3 7.52 -11.83 10.81
C LEU A 3 7.08 -13.16 11.43
N LYS A 4 7.29 -13.37 12.72
CA LYS A 4 6.81 -14.58 13.43
C LYS A 4 5.36 -14.37 13.86
N ALA A 5 4.51 -15.36 13.60
CA ALA A 5 3.06 -15.22 13.77
C ALA A 5 2.62 -14.93 15.22
N GLU A 6 3.12 -15.68 16.21
CA GLU A 6 2.60 -15.66 17.60
C GLU A 6 3.41 -14.81 18.57
N VAL A 7 4.30 -13.96 18.09
CA VAL A 7 5.10 -13.07 18.96
C VAL A 7 4.53 -11.66 18.94
N PRO A 8 4.66 -10.90 20.04
CA PRO A 8 4.32 -9.48 20.04
C PRO A 8 4.96 -8.73 18.88
N ALA A 9 4.17 -7.88 18.25
CA ALA A 9 4.55 -7.19 17.03
C ALA A 9 4.09 -5.73 17.06
N ALA A 10 4.44 -5.00 16.01
CA ALA A 10 3.94 -3.66 15.77
C ALA A 10 3.69 -3.46 14.28
N VAL A 11 2.67 -2.68 13.98
CA VAL A 11 2.44 -2.10 12.65
C VAL A 11 2.79 -0.63 12.69
N TYR A 12 3.39 -0.12 11.62
CA TYR A 12 3.92 1.22 11.60
C TYR A 12 3.75 1.87 10.23
N ALA A 13 3.77 3.20 10.22
CA ALA A 13 3.81 4.03 9.03
C ALA A 13 5.03 4.96 9.10
N MET A 14 5.76 5.09 7.99
CA MET A 14 6.92 5.97 7.87
C MET A 14 6.83 6.82 6.60
N HIS A 15 7.54 7.94 6.60
CA HIS A 15 7.63 8.87 5.47
C HIS A 15 9.09 9.19 5.16
N HIS A 16 9.44 9.23 3.88
CA HIS A 16 10.72 9.71 3.38
C HIS A 16 10.48 10.95 2.52
N ALA A 17 10.87 12.12 3.00
CA ALA A 17 10.57 13.40 2.36
C ALA A 17 11.22 13.53 0.98
N GLU A 18 12.53 13.23 0.87
CA GLU A 18 13.25 13.41 -0.41
C GLU A 18 12.79 12.45 -1.50
N LEU A 19 12.50 11.19 -1.15
CA LEU A 19 11.93 10.22 -2.07
C LEU A 19 10.45 10.47 -2.34
N GLY A 20 9.79 11.35 -1.59
CA GLY A 20 8.35 11.60 -1.69
C GLY A 20 7.52 10.34 -1.45
N ALA A 21 7.92 9.50 -0.50
CA ALA A 21 7.37 8.16 -0.32
C ALA A 21 6.83 7.94 1.10
N VAL A 22 5.72 7.22 1.20
CA VAL A 22 5.22 6.67 2.47
C VAL A 22 5.31 5.14 2.44
N GLN A 23 5.56 4.53 3.59
CA GLN A 23 5.64 3.09 3.76
C GLN A 23 4.72 2.65 4.90
N ILE A 24 4.04 1.53 4.71
CA ILE A 24 3.40 0.77 5.78
C ILE A 24 4.24 -0.48 6.05
N GLY A 25 4.47 -0.82 7.31
CA GLY A 25 5.29 -1.96 7.66
C GLY A 25 4.83 -2.68 8.91
N ALA A 26 5.13 -3.97 9.00
CA ALA A 26 5.02 -4.78 10.21
C ALA A 26 6.38 -5.29 10.69
N CYS A 27 6.55 -5.43 12.00
CA CYS A 27 7.76 -5.98 12.61
C CYS A 27 7.50 -6.64 13.97
N MET A 28 8.35 -7.59 14.35
CA MET A 28 8.34 -8.19 15.69
C MET A 28 8.86 -7.19 16.72
N GLN A 29 8.41 -7.32 17.96
CA GLN A 29 9.00 -6.59 19.08
C GLN A 29 10.26 -7.28 19.62
N PRO A 30 11.27 -6.51 20.09
CA PRO A 30 11.36 -5.06 19.99
C PRO A 30 11.63 -4.59 18.55
N GLN A 31 10.87 -3.57 18.10
CA GLN A 31 10.83 -3.07 16.73
C GLN A 31 12.04 -2.22 16.32
N GLU A 32 12.92 -1.89 17.27
CA GLU A 32 14.03 -0.93 17.12
C GLU A 32 14.94 -1.27 15.93
N ARG A 33 15.26 -2.54 15.68
CA ARG A 33 16.18 -2.90 14.59
C ARG A 33 15.61 -2.56 13.22
N ARG A 34 14.32 -2.84 12.98
CA ARG A 34 13.70 -2.64 11.66
C ARG A 34 13.40 -1.17 11.44
N ILE A 35 12.80 -0.50 12.42
CA ILE A 35 12.48 0.93 12.34
C ILE A 35 13.78 1.76 12.27
N ARG A 36 14.76 1.54 13.17
CA ARG A 36 16.04 2.29 13.13
C ARG A 36 16.83 2.06 11.83
N SER A 37 16.70 0.89 11.20
CA SER A 37 17.33 0.65 9.90
C SER A 37 16.77 1.59 8.82
N HIS A 38 15.49 1.92 8.90
CA HIS A 38 14.84 2.88 8.00
C HIS A 38 15.17 4.31 8.42
N GLU A 39 15.12 4.63 9.71
CA GLU A 39 15.45 5.98 10.22
C GLU A 39 16.86 6.43 9.84
N ARG A 40 17.83 5.51 9.81
CA ARG A 40 19.21 5.79 9.33
C ARG A 40 19.30 6.12 7.84
N LYS A 41 18.21 6.00 7.11
CA LYS A 41 18.06 6.32 5.69
C LYS A 41 16.94 7.33 5.50
N ASP A 42 16.84 8.27 6.43
CA ASP A 42 15.97 9.45 6.38
C ASP A 42 14.46 9.15 6.34
N TRP A 43 14.07 7.95 6.74
CA TRP A 43 12.67 7.64 7.03
C TRP A 43 12.27 8.16 8.39
N VAL A 44 11.27 9.02 8.42
CA VAL A 44 10.67 9.52 9.66
C VAL A 44 9.52 8.60 10.06
N LEU A 45 9.55 8.11 11.30
CA LEU A 45 8.44 7.36 11.88
C LEU A 45 7.24 8.29 12.11
N LEU A 46 6.10 7.97 11.52
CA LEU A 46 4.86 8.73 11.70
C LEU A 46 4.03 8.16 12.85
N LEU A 47 3.89 6.83 12.88
CA LEU A 47 3.07 6.12 13.84
C LEU A 47 3.60 4.68 13.97
N ALA A 48 3.63 4.16 15.19
CA ALA A 48 3.83 2.74 15.46
C ALA A 48 2.81 2.29 16.50
N LEU A 49 2.05 1.24 16.20
CA LEU A 49 1.02 0.68 17.07
C LEU A 49 1.42 -0.75 17.46
N PRO A 50 1.62 -1.03 18.77
CA PRO A 50 1.87 -2.38 19.23
C PRO A 50 0.60 -3.23 19.07
N VAL A 51 0.77 -4.48 18.65
CA VAL A 51 -0.30 -5.45 18.48
C VAL A 51 0.08 -6.80 19.11
N PRO A 52 -0.89 -7.61 19.55
CA PRO A 52 -0.62 -8.80 20.35
C PRO A 52 0.26 -9.82 19.64
N THR A 53 0.06 -10.02 18.34
CA THR A 53 0.77 -11.02 17.56
C THR A 53 1.26 -10.50 16.20
N GLY A 54 2.27 -11.13 15.62
CA GLY A 54 2.71 -10.88 14.25
C GLY A 54 1.61 -11.18 13.22
N ARG A 55 0.73 -12.13 13.49
CA ARG A 55 -0.44 -12.37 12.64
C ARG A 55 -1.39 -11.17 12.63
N ASP A 56 -1.65 -10.57 13.79
CA ASP A 56 -2.47 -9.34 13.87
C ASP A 56 -1.80 -8.21 13.07
N ALA A 57 -0.46 -8.09 13.19
CA ALA A 57 0.29 -7.07 12.48
C ALA A 57 0.20 -7.24 10.96
N GLU A 58 0.39 -8.46 10.44
CA GLU A 58 0.25 -8.75 9.02
C GLU A 58 -1.17 -8.51 8.51
N ALA A 59 -2.18 -8.89 9.30
CA ALA A 59 -3.58 -8.67 8.96
C ALA A 59 -3.91 -7.17 8.86
N ILE A 60 -3.49 -6.37 9.84
CA ILE A 60 -3.70 -4.92 9.84
C ILE A 60 -2.90 -4.26 8.70
N GLU A 61 -1.63 -4.61 8.51
CA GLU A 61 -0.81 -4.14 7.39
C GLU A 61 -1.53 -4.43 6.06
N ARG A 62 -1.99 -5.67 5.84
CA ARG A 62 -2.73 -6.05 4.64
C ARG A 62 -3.99 -5.22 4.43
N MET A 63 -4.78 -4.99 5.49
CA MET A 63 -5.98 -4.15 5.44
C MET A 63 -5.66 -2.71 5.00
N VAL A 64 -4.57 -2.14 5.54
CA VAL A 64 -4.14 -0.79 5.16
C VAL A 64 -3.66 -0.78 3.71
N LEU A 65 -2.82 -1.74 3.32
CA LEU A 65 -2.32 -1.86 1.96
C LEU A 65 -3.49 -1.92 0.99
N ASP A 66 -4.41 -2.87 1.16
CA ASP A 66 -5.59 -3.04 0.29
C ASP A 66 -6.44 -1.77 0.18
N LYS A 67 -6.56 -0.99 1.26
CA LYS A 67 -7.29 0.29 1.27
C LYS A 67 -6.53 1.41 0.53
N LEU A 68 -5.21 1.41 0.57
CA LEU A 68 -4.36 2.46 0.00
C LEU A 68 -3.82 2.12 -1.41
N LYS A 69 -3.98 0.87 -1.87
CA LYS A 69 -3.53 0.43 -3.20
C LYS A 69 -3.94 1.44 -4.26
N THR A 70 -2.94 2.12 -4.80
CA THR A 70 -3.12 2.98 -5.97
C THR A 70 -3.10 2.07 -7.19
N ARG A 71 -4.19 2.07 -7.96
CA ARG A 71 -4.27 1.27 -9.19
C ARG A 71 -3.53 2.00 -10.29
N ALA A 72 -2.65 1.28 -10.97
CA ALA A 72 -2.00 1.74 -12.19
C ALA A 72 -2.32 0.78 -13.33
N TRP A 73 -2.41 1.33 -14.53
CA TRP A 73 -2.48 0.53 -15.75
C TRP A 73 -1.07 0.11 -16.12
N VAL A 74 -0.77 -1.19 -15.98
CA VAL A 74 0.53 -1.76 -16.33
C VAL A 74 0.43 -2.62 -17.58
N PRO A 75 1.49 -2.69 -18.40
CA PRO A 75 1.55 -3.66 -19.48
C PRO A 75 1.39 -5.09 -18.95
N ALA A 76 0.38 -5.79 -19.45
CA ALA A 76 0.06 -7.19 -19.16
C ALA A 76 0.57 -8.14 -20.26
N GLY A 77 1.15 -7.60 -21.33
CA GLY A 77 1.63 -8.32 -22.50
C GLY A 77 1.41 -7.51 -23.78
N MET A 78 1.73 -8.13 -24.91
CA MET A 78 1.40 -7.63 -26.25
C MET A 78 0.13 -8.33 -26.73
N GLY A 79 -0.82 -7.57 -27.29
CA GLY A 79 -2.05 -8.16 -27.84
C GLY A 79 -1.72 -9.08 -29.02
N ALA A 80 -1.94 -10.39 -28.88
CA ALA A 80 -1.85 -11.30 -30.00
C ALA A 80 -3.01 -11.02 -30.96
N ARG A 81 -2.74 -10.49 -32.16
CA ARG A 81 -3.73 -10.57 -33.24
C ARG A 81 -3.73 -12.01 -33.75
N ASN A 82 -4.79 -12.76 -33.45
CA ASN A 82 -5.12 -13.96 -34.23
C ASN A 82 -5.64 -13.50 -35.60
N LEU A 83 -4.73 -13.23 -36.54
CA LEU A 83 -5.09 -13.21 -37.95
C LEU A 83 -5.20 -14.68 -38.38
N ALA A 84 -6.43 -15.12 -38.67
CA ALA A 84 -6.69 -16.49 -39.09
C ALA A 84 -5.77 -16.89 -40.26
N GLY A 85 -4.94 -17.92 -40.05
CA GLY A 85 -4.26 -18.63 -41.14
C GLY A 85 -2.79 -18.27 -41.44
N LEU A 86 -2.10 -17.44 -40.65
CA LEU A 86 -0.67 -17.16 -40.87
C LEU A 86 0.21 -17.59 -39.68
N PRO A 87 1.10 -18.58 -39.82
CA PRO A 87 2.05 -18.94 -38.78
C PRO A 87 3.08 -17.83 -38.61
N GLY A 88 3.24 -17.28 -37.40
CA GLY A 88 4.51 -16.65 -36.99
C GLY A 88 4.56 -15.16 -36.65
N HIS A 89 3.45 -14.40 -36.58
CA HIS A 89 3.52 -12.94 -36.36
C HIS A 89 3.09 -12.45 -34.96
N GLY A 90 2.88 -13.36 -34.01
CA GLY A 90 2.21 -13.07 -32.74
C GLY A 90 3.02 -12.33 -31.66
N THR A 91 4.30 -12.06 -31.87
CA THR A 91 5.18 -11.62 -30.76
C THR A 91 6.35 -10.70 -31.14
N ILE A 92 6.51 -10.34 -32.42
CA ILE A 92 7.64 -9.51 -32.86
C ILE A 92 7.27 -8.03 -32.78
N ALA A 93 8.15 -7.22 -32.19
CA ALA A 93 8.06 -5.77 -32.21
C ALA A 93 8.22 -5.26 -33.67
N GLY A 94 7.13 -5.18 -34.42
CA GLY A 94 7.09 -4.66 -35.79
C GLY A 94 7.84 -5.54 -36.80
N CYS A 95 7.13 -6.35 -37.57
CA CYS A 95 7.74 -7.08 -38.69
C CYS A 95 7.98 -6.12 -39.86
N GLN A 96 9.25 -5.74 -40.08
CA GLN A 96 9.64 -4.86 -41.20
C GLN A 96 9.33 -5.46 -42.59
N ALA A 97 9.12 -6.77 -42.68
CA ALA A 97 8.84 -7.46 -43.95
C ALA A 97 7.38 -7.35 -44.42
N CYS A 98 6.40 -7.22 -43.50
CA CYS A 98 4.98 -7.21 -43.86
C CYS A 98 4.22 -5.94 -43.45
N GLY A 99 4.88 -4.97 -42.80
CA GLY A 99 4.27 -3.69 -42.42
C GLY A 99 3.19 -3.78 -41.33
N THR A 100 3.07 -4.93 -40.65
CA THR A 100 2.10 -5.07 -39.55
C THR A 100 2.55 -4.20 -38.37
N PRO A 101 1.72 -3.24 -37.89
CA PRO A 101 2.08 -2.40 -36.76
C PRO A 101 2.32 -3.25 -35.50
N PRO A 102 3.18 -2.81 -34.58
CA PRO A 102 3.45 -3.54 -33.35
C PRO A 102 2.15 -3.81 -32.59
N ALA A 103 2.08 -4.97 -31.95
CA ALA A 103 0.97 -5.32 -31.08
C ALA A 103 0.81 -4.24 -30.00
N THR A 104 -0.39 -3.67 -29.90
CA THR A 104 -0.70 -2.71 -28.83
C THR A 104 -0.53 -3.39 -27.48
N ALA A 105 0.09 -2.71 -26.52
CA ALA A 105 0.21 -3.22 -25.17
C ALA A 105 -1.20 -3.47 -24.61
N VAL A 106 -1.45 -4.70 -24.14
CA VAL A 106 -2.63 -4.97 -23.32
C VAL A 106 -2.31 -4.40 -21.96
N LEU A 107 -3.12 -3.44 -21.49
CA LEU A 107 -2.98 -2.90 -20.15
C LEU A 107 -3.89 -3.66 -19.20
N ARG A 108 -3.41 -3.93 -17.98
CA ARG A 108 -4.26 -4.39 -16.87
C ARG A 108 -4.11 -3.44 -15.70
N GLU A 109 -5.17 -3.28 -14.93
CA GLU A 109 -5.05 -2.66 -13.61
C GLU A 109 -4.21 -3.57 -12.71
N SER A 110 -3.17 -3.01 -12.12
CA SER A 110 -2.36 -3.67 -11.12
C SER A 110 -1.95 -2.69 -10.04
N TRP A 111 -1.56 -3.23 -8.90
CA TRP A 111 -0.93 -2.46 -7.84
C TRP A 111 0.58 -2.48 -8.06
N VAL A 112 1.17 -1.30 -8.09
CA VAL A 112 2.60 -1.11 -8.30
C VAL A 112 3.16 -0.37 -7.08
N PRO A 113 4.22 -0.90 -6.45
CA PRO A 113 4.92 -0.18 -5.40
C PRO A 113 5.53 1.12 -5.93
N PHE A 114 5.52 2.17 -5.13
CA PHE A 114 6.05 3.47 -5.57
C PHE A 114 7.58 3.46 -5.67
N LEU A 115 8.26 2.86 -4.69
CA LEU A 115 9.70 2.68 -4.70
C LEU A 115 10.09 1.33 -5.28
N SER A 116 11.20 1.32 -6.01
CA SER A 116 11.83 0.08 -6.46
C SER A 116 12.71 -0.54 -5.38
N LYS A 117 13.05 -1.83 -5.53
CA LYS A 117 14.05 -2.50 -4.71
C LYS A 117 15.41 -1.79 -4.70
N ALA A 118 15.79 -1.12 -5.79
CA ALA A 118 17.04 -0.37 -5.88
C ALA A 118 17.03 0.89 -5.00
N GLN A 119 15.89 1.59 -4.93
CA GLN A 119 15.71 2.77 -4.07
C GLN A 119 15.57 2.38 -2.59
N MET A 120 15.08 1.17 -2.30
CA MET A 120 14.88 0.69 -0.93
C MET A 120 15.47 -0.71 -0.70
N PRO A 121 16.81 -0.84 -0.71
CA PRO A 121 17.50 -2.13 -0.70
C PRO A 121 17.38 -2.89 0.63
N GLN A 122 17.06 -2.18 1.73
CA GLN A 122 16.80 -2.78 3.04
C GLN A 122 15.49 -3.59 3.09
N GLY A 123 14.70 -3.56 2.02
CA GLY A 123 13.41 -4.26 1.92
C GLY A 123 12.22 -3.37 2.31
N GLY A 124 11.02 -3.92 2.14
CA GLY A 124 9.77 -3.20 2.40
C GLY A 124 9.34 -2.25 1.26
N TRP A 125 10.00 -2.34 0.11
CA TRP A 125 9.74 -1.49 -1.05
C TRP A 125 8.36 -1.77 -1.65
N THR A 126 7.87 -3.00 -1.52
CA THR A 126 6.54 -3.39 -2.01
C THR A 126 5.46 -2.58 -1.31
N GLU A 127 5.62 -2.27 -0.03
CA GLU A 127 4.62 -1.60 0.79
C GLU A 127 4.71 -0.06 0.75
N THR A 128 5.14 0.50 -0.38
CA THR A 128 5.38 1.95 -0.55
C THR A 128 4.39 2.63 -1.49
N PHE A 129 4.10 3.90 -1.20
CA PHE A 129 3.15 4.73 -1.95
C PHE A 129 3.74 6.11 -2.23
N ASP A 130 3.29 6.74 -3.33
CA ASP A 130 3.59 8.14 -3.66
C ASP A 130 2.95 9.05 -2.62
N ALA A 131 3.75 9.86 -1.91
CA ALA A 131 3.27 10.76 -0.87
C ALA A 131 2.29 11.83 -1.39
N ARG A 132 2.28 12.10 -2.70
CA ARG A 132 1.31 13.02 -3.33
C ARG A 132 -0.09 12.40 -3.47
N LEU A 133 -0.17 11.08 -3.54
CA LEU A 133 -1.44 10.33 -3.68
C LEU A 133 -1.92 9.78 -2.33
N VAL A 134 -0.97 9.37 -1.50
CA VAL A 134 -1.17 8.90 -0.13
C VAL A 134 -0.30 9.75 0.79
N SER A 135 -0.85 10.86 1.28
CA SER A 135 -0.10 11.75 2.18
C SER A 135 0.33 11.03 3.47
N PRO A 136 1.40 11.48 4.15
CA PRO A 136 1.82 10.95 5.44
C PRO A 136 0.68 10.89 6.47
N GLU A 137 -0.14 11.94 6.54
CA GLU A 137 -1.29 12.03 7.45
C GLU A 137 -2.35 10.99 7.09
N ARG A 138 -2.64 10.83 5.79
CA ARG A 138 -3.58 9.82 5.31
C ARG A 138 -3.09 8.41 5.62
N ALA A 139 -1.79 8.15 5.49
CA ALA A 139 -1.18 6.86 5.83
C ALA A 139 -1.30 6.58 7.34
N GLY A 140 -0.96 7.55 8.19
CA GLY A 140 -1.10 7.44 9.65
C GLY A 140 -2.55 7.22 10.10
N LEU A 141 -3.50 7.97 9.54
CA LEU A 141 -4.94 7.79 9.82
C LEU A 141 -5.45 6.44 9.33
N ALA A 142 -5.04 6.00 8.13
CA ALA A 142 -5.43 4.69 7.61
C ALA A 142 -4.95 3.56 8.52
N LEU A 143 -3.70 3.64 9.00
CA LEU A 143 -3.14 2.69 9.95
C LEU A 143 -3.90 2.70 11.29
N HIS A 144 -4.16 3.89 11.84
CA HIS A 144 -4.92 4.04 13.08
C HIS A 144 -6.31 3.42 12.98
N PHE A 145 -7.08 3.73 11.94
CA PHE A 145 -8.43 3.18 11.78
C PHE A 145 -8.43 1.67 11.47
N ALA A 146 -7.40 1.17 10.78
CA ALA A 146 -7.28 -0.27 10.53
C ALA A 146 -7.02 -1.02 11.84
N GLU A 147 -6.09 -0.56 12.68
CA GLU A 147 -5.83 -1.15 14.00
C GLU A 147 -7.08 -1.09 14.88
N LYS A 148 -7.72 0.07 15.02
CA LYS A 148 -8.91 0.21 15.87
C LYS A 148 -10.08 -0.64 15.38
N GLY A 149 -10.29 -0.74 14.07
CA GLY A 149 -11.33 -1.59 13.50
C GLY A 149 -11.04 -3.07 13.68
N TYR A 150 -9.76 -3.46 13.56
CA TYR A 150 -9.32 -4.82 13.84
C TYR A 150 -9.53 -5.16 15.33
N ARG A 151 -9.09 -4.28 16.24
CA ARG A 151 -9.24 -4.44 17.68
C ARG A 151 -10.71 -4.54 18.09
N ALA A 152 -11.57 -3.64 17.62
CA ALA A 152 -13.00 -3.70 17.92
C ALA A 152 -13.67 -5.02 17.48
N ARG A 153 -13.13 -5.69 16.45
CA ARG A 153 -13.65 -6.96 15.95
C ARG A 153 -13.12 -8.18 16.72
N TYR A 154 -11.82 -8.19 17.05
CA TYR A 154 -11.14 -9.38 17.56
C TYR A 154 -10.76 -9.30 19.03
N TYR A 155 -10.67 -8.09 19.59
CA TYR A 155 -10.35 -7.79 20.98
C TYR A 155 -11.25 -6.65 21.51
N PRO A 156 -12.58 -6.80 21.47
CA PRO A 156 -13.49 -5.76 21.92
C PRO A 156 -13.27 -5.48 23.41
N GLU A 157 -13.10 -4.20 23.76
CA GLU A 157 -13.14 -3.78 25.15
C GLU A 157 -14.58 -3.88 25.65
N ALA A 158 -14.76 -4.09 26.96
CA ALA A 158 -16.10 -4.18 27.55
C ALA A 158 -16.89 -2.89 27.25
N GLY A 159 -17.90 -2.98 26.39
CA GLY A 159 -18.77 -1.85 26.01
C GLY A 159 -18.50 -1.22 24.63
N GLU A 160 -17.43 -1.57 23.92
CA GLU A 160 -17.19 -1.09 22.55
C GLU A 160 -17.56 -2.16 21.51
N GLY A 161 -18.83 -2.19 21.12
CA GLY A 161 -19.28 -3.02 20.00
C GLY A 161 -18.74 -2.56 18.65
N VAL A 162 -18.62 -3.48 17.69
CA VAL A 162 -18.19 -3.24 16.30
C VAL A 162 -18.94 -2.07 15.64
N ASP A 163 -20.23 -1.93 15.95
CA ASP A 163 -21.10 -0.89 15.40
C ASP A 163 -20.72 0.53 15.86
N ALA A 164 -20.30 0.69 17.12
CA ALA A 164 -19.89 2.00 17.65
C ALA A 164 -18.59 2.50 17.00
N PHE A 165 -17.66 1.60 16.66
CA PHE A 165 -16.45 1.96 15.92
C PHE A 165 -16.77 2.34 14.47
N ALA A 166 -17.62 1.55 13.78
CA ALA A 166 -18.02 1.84 12.41
C ALA A 166 -18.69 3.22 12.28
N GLN A 167 -19.57 3.57 13.22
CA GLN A 167 -20.23 4.88 13.29
C GLN A 167 -19.23 6.04 13.51
N ARG A 168 -18.30 5.90 14.47
CA ARG A 168 -17.26 6.93 14.71
C ARG A 168 -16.36 7.14 13.50
N ARG A 169 -15.95 6.05 12.84
CA ARG A 169 -15.17 6.13 11.60
C ARG A 169 -15.94 6.86 10.51
N ALA A 170 -17.22 6.52 10.29
CA ALA A 170 -18.05 7.17 9.28
C ALA A 170 -18.20 8.68 9.55
N ALA A 171 -18.38 9.07 10.81
CA ALA A 171 -18.46 10.48 11.21
C ALA A 171 -17.16 11.26 10.90
N ILE A 172 -16.00 10.67 11.17
CA ILE A 172 -14.70 11.30 10.85
C ILE A 172 -14.49 11.38 9.33
N GLU A 173 -14.78 10.29 8.60
CA GLU A 173 -14.68 10.28 7.14
C GLU A 173 -15.60 11.34 6.48
N GLN A 174 -16.80 11.55 7.05
CA GLN A 174 -17.73 12.59 6.60
C GLN A 174 -17.17 13.99 6.86
N ARG A 175 -16.69 14.26 8.07
CA ARG A 175 -16.08 15.55 8.41
C ARG A 175 -14.89 15.90 7.50
N VAL A 176 -14.02 14.92 7.21
CA VAL A 176 -12.90 15.12 6.28
C VAL A 176 -13.40 15.43 4.86
N ARG A 177 -14.48 14.79 4.40
CA ARG A 177 -15.10 15.11 3.10
C ARG A 177 -15.63 16.55 3.08
N ASP A 178 -16.31 16.96 4.13
CA ASP A 178 -16.91 18.30 4.24
C ASP A 178 -15.83 19.39 4.31
N GLU A 179 -14.74 19.15 5.05
CA GLU A 179 -13.57 20.04 5.12
C GLU A 179 -12.80 20.09 3.78
N ARG A 180 -12.70 18.98 3.05
CA ARG A 180 -12.05 18.91 1.73
C ARG A 180 -12.82 19.66 0.65
N TRP A 181 -14.14 19.73 0.75
CA TRP A 181 -15.01 20.42 -0.22
C TRP A 181 -15.29 21.89 0.13
N SER A 182 -14.87 22.35 1.32
CA SER A 182 -15.04 23.74 1.78
C SER A 182 -13.79 24.61 1.62
N ARG A 183 -12.65 24.04 1.21
CA ARG A 183 -11.44 24.82 0.86
C ARG A 183 -11.54 25.33 -0.58
N PRO A 184 -11.43 26.64 -0.85
CA PRO A 184 -11.35 27.14 -2.21
C PRO A 184 -10.09 26.57 -2.87
N VAL A 185 -10.24 26.07 -4.10
CA VAL A 185 -9.10 25.80 -4.97
C VAL A 185 -8.60 27.15 -5.44
N TYR A 186 -7.50 27.62 -4.85
CA TYR A 186 -6.75 28.79 -5.31
C TYR A 186 -5.69 28.36 -6.32
#